data_AF-A0A094E3W1-F1
#
_entry.id   AF-A0A094E3W1-F1
#
_cell.length_a   1.000
_cell.length_b   1.000
_cell.length_c   1.000
_cell.angle_alpha   90.00
_cell.angle_beta   90.00
_cell.angle_gamma   90.00
#
_symmetry.space_group_name_H-M   'P 1'
#
loop_
_entity.id
_entity.type
_entity.pdbx_description
1 polymer ?
#
loop_
_entity_poly.entity_id
_entity_poly.type
_entity_poly.pdbx_seq_one_letter_code
_entity_poly.pdbx_strand_id
1 'polypeptide(L)'
;MALSKLTLLALLPFFLATPSLAVSGTGVTTRYWDCCKPSCSWSGKASLKTGPVQSCDKNDNVLANVDAKSACDNGGPAFMCSNESPWAVSDSLAYGYAAVSIAGGTEASWCCACYELTFTSGPVSGKKMIVQATNTGGDLGQNHFDLGMPGGGFGIFNACTPQYGTPSTGWGAQYGGISSRSQCDAFPAALKAGCYWRFDWFQNADNPSVSFKSVACPLAITNKSGCVRSDDTPTGDGTVPTASVVTPVSSTSAGTTTPSSGTGTGGGTVANVKTPAVMSLSWPERSRQERRFLRDCCPNYWGFAIYRTVYTPESDLLWEGTIAKLDEYVINSIWRYMGVTNLEVEEGEDQLDPTPTREVCARYRNLIMSDREKYDGASIDEVADHFTDWADDPNNDKSSNINMNVCLLIDEEDLYWLRDAPPATTEVRTTGNADQNVCIKVIDTLFDPEDMSECDPRYRGWA
;
A
#
# COMPACT_ATOMS: atom_id res chain seq x y z
N MET A 1 -1.08 55.70 -13.55
CA MET A 1 -2.43 55.31 -14.03
C MET A 1 -2.87 54.12 -13.20
N ALA A 2 -3.81 54.32 -12.28
CA ALA A 2 -4.33 53.24 -11.44
C ALA A 2 -5.47 52.55 -12.19
N LEU A 3 -5.33 51.24 -12.47
CA LEU A 3 -6.41 50.45 -13.05
C LEU A 3 -7.51 50.24 -11.99
N SER A 4 -8.76 50.32 -12.45
CA SER A 4 -9.96 50.15 -11.65
C SER A 4 -10.08 48.72 -11.09
N LYS A 5 -10.57 48.59 -9.86
CA LYS A 5 -10.87 47.30 -9.21
C LYS A 5 -11.83 46.41 -10.03
N LEU A 6 -12.64 47.00 -10.92
CA LEU A 6 -13.51 46.21 -11.82
C LEU A 6 -12.74 45.51 -12.95
N THR A 7 -11.60 46.05 -13.39
CA THR A 7 -10.80 45.43 -14.45
C THR A 7 -9.98 44.25 -13.92
N LEU A 8 -9.67 44.24 -12.62
CA LEU A 8 -8.99 43.12 -11.95
C LEU A 8 -9.94 41.92 -11.71
N LEU A 9 -11.24 42.17 -11.48
CA LEU A 9 -12.25 41.11 -11.35
C LEU A 9 -12.66 40.49 -12.70
N ALA A 10 -12.49 41.20 -13.82
CA ALA A 10 -12.81 40.67 -15.15
C ALA A 10 -11.75 39.67 -15.68
N LEU A 11 -10.58 39.58 -15.04
CA LEU A 11 -9.51 38.63 -15.36
C LEU A 11 -9.54 37.38 -14.46
N LEU A 12 -10.36 37.35 -13.40
CA LEU A 12 -10.50 36.19 -12.51
C LEU A 12 -11.13 34.93 -13.16
N PRO A 13 -12.02 35.00 -14.18
CA PRO A 13 -12.57 33.78 -14.76
C PRO A 13 -11.70 33.15 -15.86
N PHE A 14 -10.55 33.76 -16.21
CA PHE A 14 -9.60 33.18 -17.18
C PHE A 14 -8.42 32.44 -16.54
N PHE A 15 -8.39 32.33 -15.20
CA PHE A 15 -7.43 31.51 -14.45
C PHE A 15 -8.04 30.20 -13.87
N LEU A 16 -9.28 29.85 -14.22
CA LEU A 16 -9.98 28.67 -13.69
C LEU A 16 -10.22 27.58 -14.76
N ALA A 17 -9.16 27.25 -15.50
CA ALA A 17 -9.06 26.00 -16.23
C ALA A 17 -7.58 25.64 -16.40
N THR A 18 -6.86 25.47 -15.28
CA THR A 18 -5.72 24.56 -15.32
C THR A 18 -6.31 23.18 -15.58
N PRO A 19 -6.02 22.52 -16.73
CA PRO A 19 -6.30 21.10 -16.85
C PRO A 19 -5.62 20.39 -15.67
N SER A 20 -6.11 19.20 -15.31
CA SER A 20 -5.37 18.25 -14.46
C SER A 20 -3.88 18.43 -14.74
N LEU A 21 -3.10 18.79 -13.71
CA LEU A 21 -1.67 19.05 -13.81
C LEU A 21 -1.09 18.06 -14.82
N ALA A 22 -0.44 18.55 -15.87
CA ALA A 22 0.17 17.72 -16.90
C ALA A 22 1.37 16.98 -16.28
N VAL A 23 1.09 16.03 -15.38
CA VAL A 23 2.07 15.27 -14.63
C VAL A 23 2.46 14.09 -15.49
N SER A 24 3.75 13.93 -15.66
CA SER A 24 4.34 12.80 -16.35
C SER A 24 5.65 12.45 -15.67
N GLY A 25 6.12 11.23 -15.89
CA GLY A 25 7.37 10.79 -15.29
C GLY A 25 7.59 9.31 -15.50
N THR A 26 8.54 8.77 -14.74
CA THR A 26 8.74 7.33 -14.59
C THR A 26 8.17 6.88 -13.26
N GLY A 27 7.73 5.64 -13.21
CA GLY A 27 7.16 5.03 -12.02
C GLY A 27 7.40 3.53 -11.99
N VAL A 28 6.98 2.95 -10.88
CA VAL A 28 6.96 1.50 -10.68
C VAL A 28 5.52 1.06 -10.43
N THR A 29 5.28 -0.23 -10.58
CA THR A 29 3.97 -0.81 -10.34
C THR A 29 4.05 -1.96 -9.35
N THR A 30 2.97 -2.15 -8.61
CA THR A 30 2.67 -3.42 -7.95
C THR A 30 1.28 -3.89 -8.36
N ARG A 31 0.74 -4.87 -7.64
CA ARG A 31 -0.58 -5.45 -7.88
C ARG A 31 -1.27 -5.71 -6.55
N TYR A 32 -2.56 -5.40 -6.48
CA TYR A 32 -3.36 -5.65 -5.28
C TYR A 32 -4.83 -5.91 -5.61
N TRP A 33 -5.52 -6.50 -4.63
CA TRP A 33 -6.97 -6.52 -4.53
C TRP A 33 -7.36 -6.89 -3.09
N ASP A 34 -7.61 -5.88 -2.26
CA ASP A 34 -7.89 -6.04 -0.82
C ASP A 34 -9.40 -6.01 -0.49
N CYS A 35 -10.23 -5.66 -1.47
CA CYS A 35 -11.66 -5.43 -1.38
C CYS A 35 -12.09 -4.26 -0.48
N CYS A 36 -11.14 -3.46 0.03
CA CYS A 36 -11.45 -2.30 0.85
C CYS A 36 -12.19 -1.24 0.04
N LYS A 37 -13.03 -0.44 0.68
CA LYS A 37 -13.55 0.78 0.06
C LYS A 37 -12.38 1.67 -0.39
N PRO A 38 -12.28 2.05 -1.67
CA PRO A 38 -11.22 2.93 -2.17
C PRO A 38 -11.22 4.31 -1.51
N SER A 39 -10.05 4.94 -1.33
CA SER A 39 -9.95 6.25 -0.67
C SER A 39 -10.66 7.37 -1.44
N CYS A 40 -10.70 7.31 -2.78
CA CYS A 40 -11.41 8.29 -3.60
C CYS A 40 -12.93 8.06 -3.65
N SER A 41 -13.45 7.05 -2.94
CA SER A 41 -14.89 6.83 -2.73
C SER A 41 -15.48 7.69 -1.60
N TRP A 42 -14.65 8.40 -0.84
CA TRP A 42 -15.11 9.32 0.21
C TRP A 42 -15.47 10.70 -0.37
N SER A 43 -16.51 11.31 0.18
CA SER A 43 -16.86 12.69 -0.14
C SER A 43 -15.72 13.66 0.18
N GLY A 44 -15.57 14.72 -0.63
CA GLY A 44 -14.64 15.82 -0.34
C GLY A 44 -13.16 15.55 -0.63
N LYS A 45 -12.81 14.38 -1.20
CA LYS A 45 -11.41 14.04 -1.54
C LYS A 45 -10.85 14.81 -2.73
N ALA A 46 -11.69 15.20 -3.69
CA ALA A 46 -11.31 16.00 -4.85
C ALA A 46 -12.50 16.84 -5.34
N SER A 47 -12.22 17.80 -6.24
CA SER A 47 -13.27 18.53 -6.95
C SER A 47 -13.80 17.69 -8.12
N LEU A 48 -15.07 17.30 -8.04
CA LEU A 48 -15.67 16.31 -8.93
C LEU A 48 -16.88 16.89 -9.67
N LYS A 49 -17.01 16.55 -10.95
CA LYS A 49 -18.17 16.80 -11.82
C LYS A 49 -19.24 15.74 -11.66
N THR A 50 -18.83 14.51 -11.45
CA THR A 50 -19.68 13.35 -11.13
C THR A 50 -19.07 12.70 -9.89
N GLY A 51 -19.91 12.28 -8.93
CA GLY A 51 -19.56 12.00 -7.53
C GLY A 51 -18.34 11.11 -7.28
N PRO A 52 -17.98 10.85 -6.01
CA PRO A 52 -16.80 10.05 -5.69
C PRO A 52 -16.89 8.64 -6.30
N VAL A 53 -15.76 7.94 -6.34
CA VAL A 53 -15.72 6.56 -6.83
C VAL A 53 -16.79 5.73 -6.12
N GLN A 54 -17.60 5.02 -6.90
CA GLN A 54 -18.66 4.18 -6.36
C GLN A 54 -18.06 3.07 -5.50
N SER A 55 -18.65 2.83 -4.34
CA SER A 55 -18.35 1.68 -3.50
C SER A 55 -19.55 0.75 -3.47
N CYS A 56 -19.31 -0.54 -3.24
CA CYS A 56 -20.33 -1.57 -3.31
C CYS A 56 -20.56 -2.23 -1.95
N ASP A 57 -21.75 -2.80 -1.77
CA ASP A 57 -22.01 -3.71 -0.65
C ASP A 57 -21.31 -5.05 -0.87
N LYS A 58 -21.46 -5.97 0.10
CA LYS A 58 -20.83 -7.30 0.02
C LYS A 58 -21.25 -8.14 -1.19
N ASN A 59 -22.40 -7.82 -1.80
CA ASN A 59 -22.96 -8.52 -2.94
C ASN A 59 -22.73 -7.76 -4.26
N ASP A 60 -21.81 -6.79 -4.26
CA ASP A 60 -21.43 -5.99 -5.43
C ASP A 60 -22.53 -5.05 -5.96
N ASN A 61 -23.44 -4.61 -5.08
CA ASN A 61 -24.42 -3.56 -5.40
C ASN A 61 -23.87 -2.19 -4.99
N VAL A 62 -23.92 -1.22 -5.90
CA VAL A 62 -23.50 0.17 -5.62
C VAL A 62 -24.26 0.74 -4.43
N LEU A 63 -23.53 1.26 -3.46
CA LEU A 63 -24.07 1.90 -2.27
C LEU A 63 -24.51 3.34 -2.57
N ALA A 64 -25.75 3.67 -2.20
CA ALA A 64 -26.24 5.04 -2.29
C ALA A 64 -25.57 5.98 -1.27
N ASN A 65 -25.19 5.46 -0.10
CA ASN A 65 -24.45 6.21 0.90
C ASN A 65 -22.95 6.18 0.59
N VAL A 66 -22.46 7.24 -0.05
CA VAL A 66 -21.05 7.40 -0.41
C VAL A 66 -20.12 7.44 0.82
N ASP A 67 -20.61 7.85 1.98
CA ASP A 67 -19.85 7.95 3.23
C ASP A 67 -20.07 6.71 4.13
N ALA A 68 -20.60 5.63 3.57
CA ALA A 68 -20.63 4.33 4.25
C ALA A 68 -19.21 3.89 4.63
N LYS A 69 -19.09 3.35 5.85
CA LYS A 69 -17.81 2.92 6.42
C LYS A 69 -17.20 1.78 5.61
N SER A 70 -15.88 1.82 5.42
CA SER A 70 -15.14 0.74 4.75
C SER A 70 -15.24 -0.57 5.53
N ALA A 71 -15.34 -1.69 4.84
CA ALA A 71 -15.21 -3.02 5.43
C ALA A 71 -13.85 -3.24 6.12
N CYS A 72 -12.81 -2.54 5.64
CA CYS A 72 -11.49 -2.57 6.26
C CYS A 72 -11.38 -1.71 7.52
N ASP A 73 -12.40 -0.93 7.86
CA ASP A 73 -12.47 -0.15 9.09
C ASP A 73 -13.55 -0.74 10.02
N ASN A 74 -13.17 -1.78 10.76
CA ASN A 74 -14.02 -2.49 11.74
C ASN A 74 -15.31 -3.09 11.14
N GLY A 75 -15.25 -3.61 9.90
CA GLY A 75 -16.36 -4.36 9.32
C GLY A 75 -17.52 -3.52 8.78
N GLY A 76 -17.23 -2.31 8.29
CA GLY A 76 -18.23 -1.48 7.58
C GLY A 76 -18.82 -2.15 6.33
N PRO A 77 -19.94 -1.64 5.79
CA PRO A 77 -20.64 -2.30 4.69
C PRO A 77 -20.07 -2.02 3.30
N ALA A 78 -19.08 -1.13 3.16
CA ALA A 78 -18.57 -0.68 1.86
C ALA A 78 -17.27 -1.39 1.44
N PHE A 79 -17.26 -1.89 0.21
CA PHE A 79 -16.18 -2.62 -0.44
C PHE A 79 -15.83 -1.95 -1.79
N MET A 80 -14.68 -2.31 -2.36
CA MET A 80 -14.37 -2.04 -3.76
C MET A 80 -15.36 -2.76 -4.67
N CYS A 81 -15.85 -2.08 -5.71
CA CYS A 81 -16.75 -2.70 -6.68
C CYS A 81 -15.97 -3.61 -7.64
N SER A 82 -16.54 -4.75 -8.03
CA SER A 82 -15.87 -5.70 -8.93
C SER A 82 -15.61 -5.11 -10.33
N ASN A 83 -16.43 -4.14 -10.74
CA ASN A 83 -16.30 -3.45 -12.02
C ASN A 83 -15.09 -2.51 -12.09
N GLU A 84 -14.39 -2.30 -10.97
CA GLU A 84 -13.03 -1.72 -10.90
C GLU A 84 -11.91 -2.74 -11.23
N SER A 85 -12.26 -3.87 -11.86
CA SER A 85 -11.30 -4.82 -12.44
C SER A 85 -10.72 -4.32 -13.77
N PRO A 86 -9.48 -4.71 -14.13
CA PRO A 86 -8.84 -4.31 -15.39
C PRO A 86 -9.33 -5.17 -16.57
N TRP A 87 -9.21 -4.64 -17.79
CA TRP A 87 -9.57 -5.35 -19.02
C TRP A 87 -8.70 -4.94 -20.20
N ALA A 88 -8.56 -5.86 -21.17
CA ALA A 88 -7.90 -5.59 -22.44
C ALA A 88 -8.85 -4.87 -23.40
N VAL A 89 -8.39 -3.79 -24.01
CA VAL A 89 -9.07 -3.10 -25.13
C VAL A 89 -8.57 -3.64 -26.47
N SER A 90 -7.28 -3.94 -26.54
CA SER A 90 -6.59 -4.61 -27.65
C SER A 90 -5.36 -5.34 -27.11
N ASP A 91 -4.60 -6.02 -27.97
CA ASP A 91 -3.34 -6.65 -27.55
C ASP A 91 -2.29 -5.66 -27.03
N SER A 92 -2.41 -4.37 -27.35
CA SER A 92 -1.44 -3.34 -26.95
C SER A 92 -1.99 -2.32 -25.95
N LEU A 93 -3.29 -2.36 -25.65
CA LEU A 93 -3.95 -1.40 -24.76
C LEU A 93 -4.87 -2.13 -23.76
N ALA A 94 -4.72 -1.80 -22.48
CA ALA A 94 -5.64 -2.17 -21.42
C ALA A 94 -6.17 -0.94 -20.69
N TYR A 95 -7.31 -1.10 -20.03
CA TYR A 95 -7.86 -0.13 -19.09
C TYR A 95 -7.99 -0.76 -17.70
N GLY A 96 -7.99 0.07 -16.66
CA GLY A 96 -8.17 -0.39 -15.29
C GLY A 96 -8.11 0.73 -14.28
N TYR A 97 -7.74 0.37 -13.06
CA TYR A 97 -7.74 1.23 -11.89
C TYR A 97 -6.48 0.98 -11.06
N ALA A 98 -6.10 1.98 -10.27
CA ALA A 98 -4.92 1.87 -9.42
C ALA A 98 -5.08 2.64 -8.11
N ALA A 99 -4.40 2.16 -7.07
CA ALA A 99 -3.98 3.02 -5.97
C ALA A 99 -2.73 3.78 -6.41
N VAL A 100 -2.68 5.09 -6.19
CA VAL A 100 -1.58 5.93 -6.69
C VAL A 100 -0.95 6.78 -5.60
N SER A 101 0.34 7.03 -5.77
CA SER A 101 1.13 8.03 -5.05
C SER A 101 1.97 8.77 -6.08
N ILE A 102 1.68 10.03 -6.34
CA ILE A 102 2.31 10.82 -7.42
C ILE A 102 3.13 11.96 -6.81
N ALA A 103 4.37 12.10 -7.26
CA ALA A 103 5.30 13.12 -6.76
C ALA A 103 4.71 14.52 -6.87
N GLY A 104 4.76 15.28 -5.76
CA GLY A 104 4.22 16.63 -5.67
C GLY A 104 2.68 16.71 -5.72
N GLY A 105 1.99 15.58 -5.65
CA GLY A 105 0.54 15.49 -5.64
C GLY A 105 -0.04 15.17 -4.25
N THR A 106 -1.36 15.31 -4.16
CA THR A 106 -2.18 14.84 -3.03
C THR A 106 -3.42 14.13 -3.57
N GLU A 107 -4.24 13.53 -2.67
CA GLU A 107 -5.54 12.97 -3.05
C GLU A 107 -6.42 13.94 -3.85
N ALA A 108 -6.39 15.23 -3.50
CA ALA A 108 -7.12 16.25 -4.26
C ALA A 108 -6.66 16.37 -5.71
N SER A 109 -5.37 16.11 -5.97
CA SER A 109 -4.78 16.18 -7.31
C SER A 109 -5.01 14.91 -8.14
N TRP A 110 -4.92 13.72 -7.53
CA TRP A 110 -4.95 12.46 -8.28
C TRP A 110 -6.28 11.74 -8.21
N CYS A 111 -7.13 11.96 -7.19
CA CYS A 111 -8.38 11.21 -7.10
C CYS A 111 -9.22 11.41 -8.36
N CYS A 112 -9.58 10.29 -8.96
CA CYS A 112 -10.31 10.16 -10.21
C CYS A 112 -9.60 10.69 -11.45
N ALA A 113 -8.31 11.07 -11.36
CA ALA A 113 -7.49 11.39 -12.52
C ALA A 113 -7.11 10.11 -13.28
N CYS A 114 -6.86 10.23 -14.58
CA CYS A 114 -6.39 9.12 -15.40
C CYS A 114 -4.96 9.32 -15.86
N TYR A 115 -4.24 8.20 -15.93
CA TYR A 115 -2.84 8.15 -16.37
C TYR A 115 -2.67 7.09 -17.45
N GLU A 116 -2.04 7.46 -18.57
CA GLU A 116 -1.55 6.49 -19.55
C GLU A 116 -0.17 6.01 -19.07
N LEU A 117 -0.11 4.75 -18.67
CA LEU A 117 1.10 4.01 -18.36
C LEU A 117 1.61 3.35 -19.64
N THR A 118 2.89 3.53 -19.96
CA THR A 118 3.60 2.72 -20.95
C THR A 118 4.61 1.88 -20.17
N PHE A 119 4.45 0.55 -20.20
CA PHE A 119 5.36 -0.35 -19.51
C PHE A 119 6.74 -0.31 -20.15
N THR A 120 7.79 -0.25 -19.34
CA THR A 120 9.19 -0.15 -19.77
C THR A 120 10.01 -1.38 -19.40
N SER A 121 9.48 -2.31 -18.62
CA SER A 121 10.12 -3.59 -18.29
C SER A 121 9.13 -4.76 -18.27
N GLY A 122 9.65 -5.98 -18.07
CA GLY A 122 8.86 -7.21 -18.01
C GLY A 122 8.28 -7.66 -19.36
N PRO A 123 7.47 -8.72 -19.36
CA PRO A 123 6.91 -9.32 -20.58
C PRO A 123 5.87 -8.41 -21.29
N VAL A 124 5.43 -7.34 -20.63
CA VAL A 124 4.47 -6.35 -21.15
C VAL A 124 5.13 -5.07 -21.65
N SER A 125 6.46 -5.00 -21.67
CA SER A 125 7.18 -3.80 -22.13
C SER A 125 6.70 -3.33 -23.51
N GLY A 126 6.45 -2.02 -23.63
CA GLY A 126 5.86 -1.38 -24.82
C GLY A 126 4.33 -1.39 -24.89
N LYS A 127 3.63 -2.22 -24.11
CA LYS A 127 2.17 -2.15 -23.98
C LYS A 127 1.77 -0.91 -23.18
N LYS A 128 0.52 -0.47 -23.37
CA LYS A 128 -0.06 0.67 -22.68
C LYS A 128 -1.23 0.27 -21.81
N MET A 129 -1.36 0.92 -20.67
CA MET A 129 -2.53 0.80 -19.79
C MET A 129 -3.00 2.18 -19.38
N ILE A 130 -4.29 2.49 -19.56
CA ILE A 130 -4.87 3.71 -18.95
C ILE A 130 -5.56 3.32 -17.66
N VAL A 131 -5.12 3.92 -16.55
CA VAL A 131 -5.70 3.68 -15.23
C VAL A 131 -6.37 4.93 -14.69
N GLN A 132 -7.51 4.78 -14.02
CA GLN A 132 -8.03 5.81 -13.13
C GLN A 132 -7.54 5.57 -11.71
N ALA A 133 -7.07 6.63 -11.05
CA ALA A 133 -6.72 6.61 -9.65
C ALA A 133 -7.98 6.60 -8.78
N THR A 134 -8.24 5.48 -8.10
CA THR A 134 -9.42 5.31 -7.22
C THR A 134 -9.04 5.18 -5.75
N ASN A 135 -7.77 4.93 -5.46
CA ASN A 135 -7.25 4.81 -4.11
C ASN A 135 -5.88 5.50 -3.98
N THR A 136 -5.40 5.63 -2.75
CA THR A 136 -4.04 6.05 -2.44
C THR A 136 -3.25 4.89 -1.84
N GLY A 137 -2.07 4.63 -2.41
CA GLY A 137 -1.09 3.73 -1.82
C GLY A 137 -0.14 4.52 -0.91
N GLY A 138 -0.60 4.85 0.30
CA GLY A 138 0.15 5.72 1.22
C GLY A 138 1.44 5.09 1.76
N ASP A 139 1.60 3.78 1.57
CA ASP A 139 2.77 2.96 1.87
C ASP A 139 3.72 2.80 0.68
N LEU A 140 3.43 3.45 -0.45
CA LEU A 140 4.14 3.25 -1.71
C LEU A 140 4.98 4.48 -2.04
N GLY A 141 6.20 4.25 -2.51
CA GLY A 141 7.11 5.32 -2.93
C GLY A 141 6.52 6.27 -3.97
N GLN A 142 7.20 7.38 -4.23
CA GLN A 142 6.68 8.38 -5.18
C GLN A 142 6.60 7.82 -6.61
N ASN A 143 5.58 8.27 -7.36
CA ASN A 143 5.24 7.79 -8.71
C ASN A 143 4.97 6.29 -8.77
N HIS A 144 4.22 5.78 -7.80
CA HIS A 144 3.86 4.39 -7.69
C HIS A 144 2.41 4.14 -8.07
N PHE A 145 2.17 3.07 -8.83
CA PHE A 145 0.85 2.63 -9.28
C PHE A 145 0.60 1.19 -8.82
N ASP A 146 -0.18 1.01 -7.76
CA ASP A 146 -0.64 -0.32 -7.35
C ASP A 146 -1.84 -0.71 -8.19
N LEU A 147 -1.63 -1.59 -9.16
CA LEU A 147 -2.66 -1.92 -10.14
C LEU A 147 -3.72 -2.82 -9.50
N GLY A 148 -4.97 -2.35 -9.50
CA GLY A 148 -6.10 -3.12 -8.99
C GLY A 148 -6.36 -4.31 -9.90
N MET A 149 -6.03 -5.53 -9.45
CA MET A 149 -6.26 -6.77 -10.19
C MET A 149 -6.65 -7.90 -9.24
N PRO A 150 -7.84 -8.52 -9.38
CA PRO A 150 -8.26 -9.61 -8.51
C PRO A 150 -7.22 -10.74 -8.44
N GLY A 151 -6.85 -11.10 -7.22
CA GLY A 151 -5.79 -12.08 -6.97
C GLY A 151 -4.38 -11.53 -7.07
N GLY A 152 -4.19 -10.20 -7.11
CA GLY A 152 -2.88 -9.53 -6.99
C GLY A 152 -2.27 -9.60 -5.58
N GLY A 153 -3.07 -9.97 -4.58
CA GLY A 153 -2.68 -9.99 -3.18
C GLY A 153 -3.51 -9.00 -2.37
N PHE A 154 -3.80 -9.33 -1.12
CA PHE A 154 -4.56 -8.45 -0.23
C PHE A 154 -3.72 -7.27 0.25
N GLY A 155 -2.39 -7.43 0.35
CA GLY A 155 -1.54 -6.41 0.95
C GLY A 155 -1.80 -6.28 2.45
N ILE A 156 -1.79 -5.04 2.96
CA ILE A 156 -1.94 -4.73 4.39
C ILE A 156 -3.33 -5.09 4.91
N PHE A 157 -4.38 -4.84 4.13
CA PHE A 157 -5.77 -5.01 4.54
C PHE A 157 -6.42 -6.20 3.82
N ASN A 158 -7.50 -6.76 4.39
CA ASN A 158 -8.22 -7.88 3.77
C ASN A 158 -9.72 -7.81 4.11
N ALA A 159 -10.48 -7.11 3.28
CA ALA A 159 -11.94 -7.17 3.27
C ALA A 159 -12.47 -8.29 2.36
N CYS A 160 -11.64 -8.93 1.54
CA CYS A 160 -12.10 -9.98 0.64
C CYS A 160 -12.58 -11.23 1.38
N THR A 161 -11.89 -11.60 2.46
CA THR A 161 -12.30 -12.70 3.35
C THR A 161 -13.71 -12.48 3.90
N PRO A 162 -14.03 -11.36 4.56
CA PRO A 162 -15.40 -11.10 5.01
C PRO A 162 -16.41 -10.82 3.88
N GLN A 163 -15.98 -10.32 2.71
CA GLN A 163 -16.89 -10.09 1.57
C GLN A 163 -17.40 -11.39 0.96
N TYR A 164 -16.47 -12.30 0.65
CA TYR A 164 -16.75 -13.50 -0.15
C TYR A 164 -16.72 -14.80 0.64
N GLY A 165 -16.42 -14.75 1.94
CA GLY A 165 -16.26 -15.94 2.78
C GLY A 165 -15.07 -16.82 2.37
N THR A 166 -14.10 -16.27 1.65
CA THR A 166 -12.88 -16.99 1.26
C THR A 166 -11.91 -17.05 2.46
N PRO A 167 -11.19 -18.15 2.69
CA PRO A 167 -10.08 -18.16 3.63
C PRO A 167 -9.04 -17.07 3.28
N SER A 168 -8.33 -16.55 4.27
CA SER A 168 -7.26 -15.54 4.09
C SER A 168 -6.06 -16.06 3.29
N THR A 169 -5.97 -17.36 3.05
CA THR A 169 -5.00 -18.02 2.17
C THR A 169 -5.62 -18.49 0.85
N GLY A 170 -6.92 -18.32 0.67
CA GLY A 170 -7.68 -18.88 -0.45
C GLY A 170 -7.34 -18.25 -1.81
N TRP A 171 -6.84 -17.02 -1.82
CA TRP A 171 -6.46 -16.27 -3.04
C TRP A 171 -4.96 -16.06 -3.15
N GLY A 172 -4.18 -17.01 -2.62
CA GLY A 172 -2.73 -17.03 -2.76
C GLY A 172 -1.99 -16.28 -1.65
N ALA A 173 -0.79 -15.81 -1.95
CA ALA A 173 0.06 -15.09 -1.01
C ALA A 173 -0.55 -13.74 -0.65
N GLN A 174 -0.29 -13.26 0.57
CA GLN A 174 -0.78 -11.96 1.01
C GLN A 174 -0.31 -10.83 0.09
N TYR A 175 0.97 -10.85 -0.29
CA TYR A 175 1.57 -9.95 -1.26
C TYR A 175 1.87 -10.74 -2.54
N GLY A 176 1.48 -10.23 -3.69
CA GLY A 176 1.65 -10.90 -4.98
C GLY A 176 0.57 -11.93 -5.33
N GLY A 177 -0.25 -12.38 -4.36
CA GLY A 177 -1.48 -13.13 -4.59
C GLY A 177 -1.27 -14.52 -5.17
N ILE A 178 -2.15 -14.92 -6.09
CA ILE A 178 -2.08 -16.24 -6.74
C ILE A 178 -0.87 -16.33 -7.69
N SER A 179 -0.37 -17.54 -7.89
CA SER A 179 0.83 -17.81 -8.71
C SER A 179 0.52 -18.48 -10.06
N SER A 180 -0.73 -18.92 -10.27
CA SER A 180 -1.14 -19.60 -11.50
C SER A 180 -2.53 -19.16 -11.97
N ARG A 181 -2.68 -19.08 -13.30
CA ARG A 181 -3.92 -18.70 -13.98
C ARG A 181 -5.12 -19.56 -13.57
N SER A 182 -4.93 -20.86 -13.34
CA SER A 182 -6.00 -21.78 -12.95
C SER A 182 -6.59 -21.47 -11.57
N GLN A 183 -5.88 -20.77 -10.69
CA GLN A 183 -6.43 -20.35 -9.40
C GLN A 183 -7.57 -19.33 -9.54
N CYS A 184 -7.68 -18.64 -10.69
CA CYS A 184 -8.82 -17.77 -11.00
C CYS A 184 -10.14 -18.54 -11.06
N ASP A 185 -10.16 -19.86 -11.25
CA ASP A 185 -11.39 -20.64 -11.27
C ASP A 185 -12.11 -20.67 -9.92
N ALA A 186 -11.39 -20.45 -8.82
CA ALA A 186 -11.93 -20.36 -7.47
C ALA A 186 -12.49 -18.96 -7.12
N PHE A 187 -12.30 -17.96 -7.98
CA PHE A 187 -12.75 -16.59 -7.70
C PHE A 187 -14.27 -16.44 -7.91
N PRO A 188 -14.92 -15.51 -7.20
CA PRO A 188 -16.28 -15.07 -7.49
C PRO A 188 -16.43 -14.70 -8.96
N ALA A 189 -17.57 -15.02 -9.58
CA ALA A 189 -17.79 -14.87 -11.02
C ALA A 189 -17.44 -13.45 -11.54
N ALA A 190 -17.78 -12.42 -10.77
CA ALA A 190 -17.53 -11.02 -11.11
C ALA A 190 -16.03 -10.66 -11.15
N LEU A 191 -15.17 -11.37 -10.40
CA LEU A 191 -13.74 -11.11 -10.30
C LEU A 191 -12.89 -11.97 -11.25
N LYS A 192 -13.46 -13.04 -11.81
CA LYS A 192 -12.71 -13.97 -12.68
C LYS A 192 -12.07 -13.28 -13.88
N ALA A 193 -12.79 -12.36 -14.54
CA ALA A 193 -12.28 -11.69 -15.73
C ALA A 193 -11.03 -10.84 -15.43
N GLY A 194 -11.07 -10.05 -14.35
CA GLY A 194 -9.91 -9.28 -13.89
C GLY A 194 -8.75 -10.17 -13.44
N CYS A 195 -9.05 -11.30 -12.79
CA CYS A 195 -8.06 -12.30 -12.41
C CYS A 195 -7.37 -12.90 -13.64
N TYR A 196 -8.14 -13.31 -14.66
CA TYR A 196 -7.59 -13.86 -15.90
C TYR A 196 -6.77 -12.83 -16.68
N TRP A 197 -7.20 -11.56 -16.69
CA TRP A 197 -6.45 -10.47 -17.33
C TRP A 197 -5.00 -10.40 -16.86
N ARG A 198 -4.73 -10.65 -15.56
CA ARG A 198 -3.38 -10.67 -14.99
C ARG A 198 -2.46 -11.65 -15.72
N PHE A 199 -2.96 -12.84 -16.04
CA PHE A 199 -2.17 -13.90 -16.69
C PHE A 199 -2.20 -13.83 -18.22
N ASP A 200 -3.27 -13.26 -18.79
CA ASP A 200 -3.50 -13.23 -20.22
C ASP A 200 -2.85 -12.00 -20.87
N TRP A 201 -3.45 -10.82 -20.67
CA TRP A 201 -2.99 -9.60 -21.30
C TRP A 201 -1.72 -9.06 -20.62
N PHE A 202 -1.71 -9.11 -19.29
CA PHE A 202 -0.60 -8.62 -18.46
C PHE A 202 0.53 -9.64 -18.30
N GLN A 203 0.36 -10.85 -18.87
CA GLN A 203 1.39 -11.90 -18.96
C GLN A 203 2.08 -12.24 -17.63
N ASN A 204 1.33 -12.08 -16.52
CA ASN A 204 1.81 -12.23 -15.15
C ASN A 204 3.12 -11.46 -14.90
N ALA A 205 3.26 -10.27 -15.48
CA ALA A 205 4.41 -9.40 -15.25
C ALA A 205 4.55 -9.10 -13.76
N ASP A 206 5.77 -9.23 -13.24
CA ASP A 206 6.06 -8.96 -11.84
C ASP A 206 6.60 -7.55 -11.70
N ASN A 207 5.75 -6.65 -11.19
CA ASN A 207 6.06 -5.26 -10.86
C ASN A 207 6.80 -4.50 -11.99
N PRO A 208 6.27 -4.49 -13.23
CA PRO A 208 6.94 -3.81 -14.34
C PRO A 208 7.05 -2.30 -14.06
N SER A 209 8.17 -1.70 -14.46
CA SER A 209 8.35 -0.26 -14.45
C SER A 209 7.56 0.39 -15.59
N VAL A 210 7.25 1.67 -15.43
CA VAL A 210 6.44 2.44 -16.39
C VAL A 210 7.03 3.83 -16.63
N SER A 211 6.75 4.38 -17.80
CA SER A 211 6.63 5.84 -17.97
C SER A 211 5.15 6.19 -17.98
N PHE A 212 4.74 7.26 -17.33
CA PHE A 212 3.35 7.68 -17.25
C PHE A 212 3.15 9.13 -17.66
N LYS A 213 1.93 9.47 -18.05
CA LYS A 213 1.46 10.85 -18.24
C LYS A 213 -0.02 10.94 -17.87
N SER A 214 -0.46 12.06 -17.32
CA SER A 214 -1.88 12.35 -17.13
C SER A 214 -2.58 12.47 -18.49
N VAL A 215 -3.81 11.96 -18.56
CA VAL A 215 -4.65 11.97 -19.75
C VAL A 215 -6.10 12.24 -19.34
N ALA A 216 -6.91 12.74 -20.27
CA ALA A 216 -8.35 12.79 -20.06
C ALA A 216 -8.89 11.36 -19.88
N CYS A 217 -9.79 11.16 -18.91
CA CYS A 217 -10.28 9.82 -18.64
C CYS A 217 -11.13 9.28 -19.80
N PRO A 218 -10.94 8.03 -20.25
CA PRO A 218 -11.88 7.37 -21.14
C PRO A 218 -13.26 7.20 -20.49
N LEU A 219 -14.34 7.43 -21.24
CA LEU A 219 -15.72 7.18 -20.79
C LEU A 219 -15.92 5.73 -20.34
N ALA A 220 -15.24 4.77 -20.99
CA ALA A 220 -15.27 3.36 -20.61
C ALA A 220 -14.77 3.11 -19.17
N ILE A 221 -13.91 3.98 -18.61
CA ILE A 221 -13.41 3.90 -17.23
C ILE A 221 -14.34 4.66 -16.28
N THR A 222 -14.71 5.90 -16.60
CA THR A 222 -15.51 6.75 -15.71
C THR A 222 -16.95 6.27 -15.56
N ASN A 223 -17.52 5.61 -16.57
CA ASN A 223 -18.87 5.04 -16.48
C ASN A 223 -18.94 3.87 -15.48
N LYS A 224 -17.82 3.19 -15.21
CA LYS A 224 -17.74 2.10 -14.25
C LYS A 224 -17.51 2.60 -12.82
N SER A 225 -16.59 3.56 -12.64
CA SER A 225 -16.31 4.13 -11.32
C SER A 225 -17.34 5.16 -10.85
N GLY A 226 -18.08 5.77 -11.78
CA GLY A 226 -18.98 6.88 -11.49
C GLY A 226 -18.26 8.19 -11.15
N CYS A 227 -16.92 8.24 -11.24
CA CYS A 227 -16.14 9.40 -10.83
C CYS A 227 -15.53 10.16 -12.02
N VAL A 228 -15.80 11.47 -12.07
CA VAL A 228 -15.25 12.39 -13.07
C VAL A 228 -14.80 13.66 -12.37
N ARG A 229 -13.56 14.08 -12.57
CA ARG A 229 -13.05 15.33 -11.98
C ARG A 229 -13.68 16.56 -12.62
N SER A 230 -13.74 17.66 -11.88
CA SER A 230 -14.27 18.94 -12.40
C SER A 230 -13.40 19.55 -13.51
N ASP A 231 -12.11 19.21 -13.52
CA ASP A 231 -11.11 19.65 -14.49
C ASP A 231 -10.92 18.68 -15.66
N ASP A 232 -11.73 17.61 -15.73
CA ASP A 232 -11.64 16.60 -16.79
C ASP A 232 -12.85 16.62 -17.73
N THR A 233 -12.60 16.26 -18.98
CA THR A 233 -13.62 16.05 -20.01
C THR A 233 -13.42 14.66 -20.60
N PRO A 234 -14.17 13.65 -20.10
CA PRO A 234 -13.99 12.28 -20.55
C PRO A 234 -14.16 12.11 -22.06
N THR A 235 -13.36 11.20 -22.64
CA THR A 235 -13.26 11.00 -24.09
C THR A 235 -13.54 9.55 -24.51
N GLY A 236 -13.69 9.30 -25.82
CA GLY A 236 -13.91 7.95 -26.38
C GLY A 236 -15.36 7.49 -26.37
N ASP A 237 -15.62 6.27 -26.84
CA ASP A 237 -16.91 5.62 -26.69
C ASP A 237 -17.03 5.00 -25.28
N GLY A 238 -18.21 5.07 -24.68
CA GLY A 238 -18.46 4.48 -23.36
C GLY A 238 -18.53 2.95 -23.36
N THR A 239 -18.24 2.32 -24.50
CA THR A 239 -18.39 0.88 -24.73
C THR A 239 -17.06 0.17 -24.52
N VAL A 240 -17.06 -0.89 -23.71
CA VAL A 240 -15.90 -1.78 -23.57
C VAL A 240 -15.91 -2.79 -24.72
N PRO A 241 -14.91 -2.81 -25.62
CA PRO A 241 -14.80 -3.86 -26.62
C PRO A 241 -14.54 -5.20 -25.91
N THR A 242 -15.41 -6.18 -26.12
CA THR A 242 -15.20 -7.53 -25.59
C THR A 242 -14.15 -8.22 -26.46
N ALA A 243 -12.89 -8.25 -26.03
CA ALA A 243 -11.87 -9.05 -26.69
C ALA A 243 -12.34 -10.52 -26.71
N SER A 244 -12.44 -11.08 -27.91
CA SER A 244 -13.05 -12.39 -28.15
C SER A 244 -12.26 -13.49 -27.44
N VAL A 245 -12.96 -14.27 -26.62
CA VAL A 245 -12.43 -15.47 -25.96
C VAL A 245 -11.92 -16.44 -27.03
N VAL A 246 -10.60 -16.66 -27.06
CA VAL A 246 -10.01 -17.75 -27.84
C VAL A 246 -10.42 -19.06 -27.17
N THR A 247 -11.23 -19.85 -27.89
CA THR A 247 -11.71 -21.16 -27.47
C THR A 247 -10.55 -22.18 -27.48
N PRO A 248 -10.36 -23.01 -26.43
CA PRO A 248 -9.39 -24.09 -26.49
C PRO A 248 -9.91 -25.21 -27.38
N VAL A 249 -9.05 -25.65 -28.30
CA VAL A 249 -9.25 -26.82 -29.17
C VAL A 249 -9.44 -28.07 -28.32
N SER A 250 -10.55 -28.78 -28.57
CA SER A 250 -10.87 -30.07 -27.93
C SER A 250 -9.88 -31.15 -28.34
N SER A 251 -9.24 -31.79 -27.36
CA SER A 251 -8.58 -33.09 -27.55
C SER A 251 -9.50 -34.22 -27.06
N THR A 252 -9.64 -35.18 -27.96
CA THR A 252 -10.45 -36.40 -27.93
C THR A 252 -10.21 -37.31 -26.73
N SER A 253 -11.30 -37.90 -26.26
CA SER A 253 -11.42 -38.91 -25.22
C SER A 253 -11.06 -40.33 -25.69
N ALA A 254 -10.38 -41.08 -24.83
CA ALA A 254 -10.37 -42.54 -24.70
C ALA A 254 -9.93 -42.83 -23.25
N GLY A 255 -10.46 -43.78 -22.48
CA GLY A 255 -11.47 -44.79 -22.65
C GLY A 255 -11.74 -45.41 -21.26
N THR A 256 -12.92 -45.97 -21.13
CA THR A 256 -13.54 -46.62 -19.97
C THR A 256 -12.74 -47.80 -19.39
N THR A 257 -12.69 -47.93 -18.05
CA THR A 257 -12.91 -49.22 -17.33
C THR A 257 -13.32 -48.99 -15.87
N THR A 258 -14.54 -49.38 -15.54
CA THR A 258 -15.03 -49.73 -14.18
C THR A 258 -14.64 -51.18 -13.87
N PRO A 259 -14.43 -51.59 -12.60
CA PRO A 259 -15.50 -52.20 -11.76
C PRO A 259 -15.33 -51.79 -10.27
N SER A 260 -16.15 -52.10 -9.27
CA SER A 260 -17.49 -52.67 -9.07
C SER A 260 -17.85 -52.34 -7.60
N SER A 261 -19.14 -52.22 -7.32
CA SER A 261 -19.76 -52.16 -6.00
C SER A 261 -19.42 -53.34 -5.11
N GLY A 262 -19.18 -53.05 -3.82
CA GLY A 262 -19.16 -54.03 -2.73
C GLY A 262 -19.76 -53.41 -1.46
N THR A 263 -21.04 -53.71 -1.23
CA THR A 263 -21.78 -53.49 0.02
C THR A 263 -21.18 -54.33 1.15
N GLY A 264 -20.87 -53.70 2.28
CA GLY A 264 -20.44 -54.38 3.51
C GLY A 264 -20.87 -53.59 4.75
N THR A 265 -21.97 -54.00 5.34
CA THR A 265 -22.48 -53.56 6.64
C THR A 265 -21.62 -54.13 7.76
N GLY A 266 -21.14 -53.31 8.70
CA GLY A 266 -20.42 -53.76 9.89
C GLY A 266 -20.13 -52.60 10.83
N GLY A 267 -20.74 -52.61 12.01
CA GLY A 267 -20.71 -51.52 12.97
C GLY A 267 -19.52 -51.51 13.92
N GLY A 268 -19.41 -50.40 14.66
CA GLY A 268 -18.68 -50.29 15.92
C GLY A 268 -17.36 -49.50 15.83
N THR A 269 -17.40 -48.20 16.11
CA THR A 269 -16.91 -47.61 17.37
C THR A 269 -16.96 -46.09 17.28
N VAL A 270 -17.59 -45.49 18.28
CA VAL A 270 -17.64 -44.05 18.50
C VAL A 270 -16.24 -43.63 18.95
N ALA A 271 -15.47 -43.01 18.06
CA ALA A 271 -14.28 -42.27 18.44
C ALA A 271 -14.71 -40.89 18.92
N ASN A 272 -14.44 -40.62 20.20
CA ASN A 272 -14.57 -39.32 20.85
C ASN A 272 -14.04 -38.20 19.94
N VAL A 273 -14.93 -37.30 19.52
CA VAL A 273 -14.53 -35.96 19.07
C VAL A 273 -14.00 -35.27 20.31
N LYS A 274 -12.66 -35.25 20.46
CA LYS A 274 -12.01 -34.29 21.35
C LYS A 274 -12.39 -32.90 20.84
N THR A 275 -13.10 -32.16 21.68
CA THR A 275 -13.13 -30.70 21.68
C THR A 275 -11.72 -30.18 21.37
N PRO A 276 -11.51 -29.20 20.46
CA PRO A 276 -10.19 -28.64 20.27
C PRO A 276 -9.80 -27.99 21.60
N ALA A 277 -8.75 -28.52 22.22
CA ALA A 277 -8.05 -27.82 23.27
C ALA A 277 -7.68 -26.44 22.73
N VAL A 278 -7.87 -25.39 23.52
CA VAL A 278 -7.25 -24.08 23.31
C VAL A 278 -5.76 -24.37 23.12
N MET A 279 -5.26 -24.32 21.89
CA MET A 279 -3.85 -24.59 21.62
C MET A 279 -3.03 -23.55 22.37
N SER A 280 -2.32 -23.98 23.40
CA SER A 280 -1.33 -23.15 24.06
C SER A 280 -0.26 -22.82 23.03
N LEU A 281 -0.16 -21.56 22.62
CA LEU A 281 0.91 -21.06 21.75
C LEU A 281 2.27 -21.60 22.22
N SER A 282 3.13 -21.98 21.27
CA SER A 282 4.51 -22.40 21.52
C SER A 282 5.25 -21.33 22.32
N TRP A 283 6.32 -21.72 23.03
CA TRP A 283 7.08 -20.75 23.82
C TRP A 283 7.65 -19.61 22.95
N PRO A 284 8.26 -19.88 21.77
CA PRO A 284 8.70 -18.83 20.84
C PRO A 284 7.56 -17.88 20.43
N GLU A 285 6.39 -18.43 20.07
CA GLU A 285 5.24 -17.64 19.65
C GLU A 285 4.65 -16.81 20.80
N ARG A 286 4.69 -17.30 22.04
CA ARG A 286 4.24 -16.57 23.23
C ARG A 286 5.23 -15.49 23.67
N SER A 287 6.52 -15.73 23.52
CA SER A 287 7.59 -14.87 24.05
C SER A 287 8.14 -13.86 23.05
N ARG A 288 7.75 -13.93 21.77
CA ARG A 288 8.23 -13.02 20.72
C ARG A 288 7.97 -11.55 21.03
N GLN A 289 8.86 -10.70 20.51
CA GLN A 289 8.91 -9.28 20.83
C GLN A 289 7.64 -8.54 20.40
N GLU A 290 7.05 -8.89 19.27
CA GLU A 290 5.88 -8.20 18.72
C GLU A 290 4.63 -8.44 19.57
N ARG A 291 4.43 -9.64 20.11
CA ARG A 291 3.32 -9.89 21.04
C ARG A 291 3.51 -9.17 22.37
N ARG A 292 4.76 -9.07 22.86
CA ARG A 292 5.08 -8.29 24.06
C ARG A 292 4.86 -6.80 23.80
N PHE A 293 5.35 -6.31 22.67
CA PHE A 293 5.17 -4.94 22.22
C PHE A 293 3.69 -4.58 22.13
N LEU A 294 2.86 -5.38 21.44
CA LEU A 294 1.41 -5.11 21.35
C LEU A 294 0.64 -5.22 22.67
N ARG A 295 1.17 -5.96 23.64
CA ARG A 295 0.58 -6.11 24.98
C ARG A 295 0.98 -4.96 25.90
N ASP A 296 2.26 -4.61 25.89
CA ASP A 296 2.90 -3.72 26.85
C ASP A 296 2.96 -2.26 26.33
N CYS A 297 2.89 -2.08 25.01
CA CYS A 297 2.94 -0.80 24.30
C CYS A 297 1.70 -0.65 23.40
N CYS A 298 1.16 0.56 23.42
CA CYS A 298 0.69 1.20 22.20
C CYS A 298 -0.60 0.62 21.58
N PRO A 299 -1.77 0.84 22.22
CA PRO A 299 -3.06 0.37 21.71
C PRO A 299 -3.51 1.06 20.41
N ASN A 300 -2.91 2.21 20.03
CA ASN A 300 -3.40 3.05 18.93
C ASN A 300 -2.42 3.12 17.74
N TYR A 301 -1.25 3.74 17.93
CA TYR A 301 -0.17 3.84 16.94
C TYR A 301 1.19 3.76 17.65
N TRP A 302 2.34 3.77 16.97
CA TRP A 302 3.69 3.95 17.54
C TRP A 302 4.64 4.51 16.47
N GLY A 303 5.73 5.16 16.84
CA GLY A 303 6.73 5.62 15.87
C GLY A 303 7.76 6.57 16.49
N PHE A 304 8.41 7.38 15.66
CA PHE A 304 9.43 8.33 16.09
C PHE A 304 8.98 9.77 15.91
N ALA A 305 9.45 10.66 16.77
CA ALA A 305 9.49 12.08 16.45
C ALA A 305 10.61 12.30 15.44
N ILE A 306 10.30 12.91 14.30
CA ILE A 306 11.25 13.19 13.23
C ILE A 306 11.34 14.69 13.04
N TYR A 307 12.50 15.25 13.34
CA TYR A 307 12.81 16.65 13.10
C TYR A 307 13.27 16.85 11.67
N ARG A 308 12.50 17.65 10.95
CA ARG A 308 12.92 18.19 9.67
C ARG A 308 13.73 19.45 9.94
N THR A 309 15.02 19.42 9.61
CA THR A 309 15.90 20.59 9.77
C THR A 309 16.40 21.16 8.45
N VAL A 310 15.99 20.59 7.31
CA VAL A 310 16.32 21.07 5.96
C VAL A 310 15.08 21.52 5.18
N TYR A 311 15.07 22.78 4.73
CA TYR A 311 13.94 23.38 4.02
C TYR A 311 14.33 24.10 2.71
N THR A 312 15.34 23.57 2.02
CA THR A 312 15.67 24.01 0.66
C THR A 312 14.55 23.60 -0.33
N PRO A 313 14.43 24.28 -1.49
CA PRO A 313 13.47 23.86 -2.52
C PRO A 313 13.66 22.42 -2.98
N GLU A 314 14.91 21.92 -2.97
CA GLU A 314 15.21 20.53 -3.29
C GLU A 314 14.74 19.58 -2.17
N SER A 315 14.99 19.93 -0.91
CA SER A 315 14.51 19.10 0.21
C SER A 315 12.98 19.05 0.28
N ASP A 316 12.29 20.15 -0.05
CA ASP A 316 10.82 20.19 -0.15
C ASP A 316 10.29 19.19 -1.18
N LEU A 317 10.99 18.98 -2.29
CA LEU A 317 10.60 18.01 -3.32
C LEU A 317 10.92 16.55 -2.92
N LEU A 318 11.96 16.34 -2.11
CA LEU A 318 12.45 15.02 -1.72
C LEU A 318 11.84 14.50 -0.41
N TRP A 319 11.28 15.38 0.42
CA TRP A 319 10.85 15.08 1.79
C TRP A 319 9.91 13.87 1.89
N GLU A 320 8.80 13.89 1.14
CA GLU A 320 7.79 12.81 1.22
C GLU A 320 8.35 11.46 0.76
N GLY A 321 9.20 11.44 -0.28
CA GLY A 321 9.87 10.22 -0.73
C GLY A 321 10.90 9.70 0.26
N THR A 322 11.57 10.60 0.96
CA THR A 322 12.55 10.31 2.01
C THR A 322 11.89 9.65 3.22
N ILE A 323 10.76 10.20 3.68
CA ILE A 323 9.98 9.64 4.79
C ILE A 323 9.37 8.29 4.40
N ALA A 324 8.77 8.16 3.21
CA ALA A 324 8.22 6.88 2.76
C ALA A 324 9.28 5.77 2.71
N LYS A 325 10.50 6.11 2.28
CA LYS A 325 11.61 5.15 2.23
C LYS A 325 12.08 4.75 3.62
N LEU A 326 12.18 5.70 4.55
CA LEU A 326 12.46 5.41 5.95
C LEU A 326 11.41 4.45 6.54
N ASP A 327 10.13 4.71 6.30
CA ASP A 327 9.03 3.84 6.75
C ASP A 327 9.18 2.40 6.19
N GLU A 328 9.55 2.29 4.91
CA GLU A 328 9.79 1.01 4.23
C GLU A 328 10.94 0.22 4.89
N TYR A 329 12.04 0.90 5.24
CA TYR A 329 13.18 0.29 5.94
C TYR A 329 12.79 -0.22 7.32
N VAL A 330 12.04 0.57 8.09
CA VAL A 330 11.56 0.17 9.42
C VAL A 330 10.63 -1.03 9.32
N ILE A 331 9.63 -0.98 8.45
CA ILE A 331 8.67 -2.09 8.26
C ILE A 331 9.38 -3.36 7.81
N ASN A 332 10.28 -3.28 6.84
CA ASN A 332 11.04 -4.44 6.36
C ASN A 332 11.96 -5.02 7.43
N SER A 333 12.54 -4.19 8.30
CA SER A 333 13.37 -4.68 9.41
C SER A 333 12.57 -5.56 10.38
N ILE A 334 11.31 -5.18 10.66
CA ILE A 334 10.41 -5.93 11.55
C ILE A 334 10.03 -7.26 10.88
N TRP A 335 9.70 -7.25 9.59
CA TRP A 335 9.39 -8.48 8.84
C TRP A 335 10.60 -9.40 8.70
N ARG A 336 11.80 -8.85 8.50
CA ARG A 336 13.05 -9.61 8.42
C ARG A 336 13.35 -10.35 9.72
N TYR A 337 13.09 -9.73 10.87
CA TYR A 337 13.28 -10.38 12.17
C TYR A 337 12.43 -11.66 12.27
N MET A 338 11.13 -11.58 11.95
CA MET A 338 10.25 -12.75 11.88
C MET A 338 10.73 -13.79 10.85
N GLY A 339 11.18 -13.33 9.69
CA GLY A 339 11.73 -14.20 8.64
C GLY A 339 12.95 -14.99 9.10
N VAL A 340 13.90 -14.34 9.78
CA VAL A 340 15.08 -15.00 10.36
C VAL A 340 14.67 -16.01 11.43
N THR A 341 13.76 -15.65 12.34
CA THR A 341 13.29 -16.58 13.37
C THR A 341 12.61 -17.81 12.76
N ASN A 342 11.87 -17.65 11.65
CA ASN A 342 11.24 -18.78 10.95
C ASN A 342 12.25 -19.67 10.19
N LEU A 343 13.44 -19.17 9.84
CA LEU A 343 14.52 -19.98 9.27
C LEU A 343 15.22 -20.87 10.31
N GLU A 344 15.10 -20.52 11.59
CA GLU A 344 15.68 -21.27 12.71
C GLU A 344 14.72 -22.34 13.27
N VAL A 345 13.49 -22.43 12.75
CA VAL A 345 12.48 -23.42 13.15
C VAL A 345 12.86 -24.80 12.62
N GLU A 346 12.95 -25.79 13.51
CA GLU A 346 13.31 -27.17 13.15
C GLU A 346 12.21 -27.87 12.34
N GLU A 347 12.58 -28.89 11.57
CA GLU A 347 11.64 -29.66 10.75
C GLU A 347 10.56 -30.32 11.62
N GLY A 348 9.32 -29.86 11.48
CA GLY A 348 8.16 -30.34 12.25
C GLY A 348 7.63 -29.39 13.32
N GLU A 349 8.26 -28.22 13.51
CA GLU A 349 7.73 -27.13 14.33
C GLU A 349 6.92 -26.11 13.49
N ASP A 350 5.92 -25.50 14.11
CA ASP A 350 5.09 -24.47 13.45
C ASP A 350 5.87 -23.15 13.32
N GLN A 351 5.80 -22.53 12.14
CA GLN A 351 6.29 -21.18 11.93
C GLN A 351 5.51 -20.15 12.78
N LEU A 352 6.15 -19.01 13.06
CA LEU A 352 5.51 -17.91 13.77
C LEU A 352 4.28 -17.39 13.03
N ASP A 353 3.24 -17.05 13.79
CA ASP A 353 2.02 -16.42 13.26
C ASP A 353 2.38 -15.02 12.74
N PRO A 354 2.11 -14.65 11.49
CA PRO A 354 2.45 -13.31 11.00
C PRO A 354 1.56 -12.21 11.60
N THR A 355 0.45 -12.54 12.28
CA THR A 355 -0.55 -11.57 12.76
C THR A 355 0.03 -10.54 13.73
N PRO A 356 0.81 -10.89 14.77
CA PRO A 356 1.45 -9.89 15.62
C PRO A 356 2.40 -8.95 14.86
N THR A 357 3.18 -9.45 13.90
CA THR A 357 4.04 -8.61 13.04
C THR A 357 3.20 -7.62 12.25
N ARG A 358 2.11 -8.07 11.64
CA ARG A 358 1.19 -7.20 10.88
C ARG A 358 0.60 -6.10 11.76
N GLU A 359 0.16 -6.44 12.96
CA GLU A 359 -0.43 -5.48 13.90
C GLU A 359 0.59 -4.44 14.37
N VAL A 360 1.84 -4.82 14.58
CA VAL A 360 2.91 -3.86 14.87
C VAL A 360 3.10 -2.92 13.68
N CYS A 361 3.29 -3.44 12.46
CA CYS A 361 3.49 -2.61 11.28
C CYS A 361 2.29 -1.69 10.98
N ALA A 362 1.05 -2.18 11.13
CA ALA A 362 -0.17 -1.41 10.88
C ALA A 362 -0.33 -0.20 11.81
N ARG A 363 0.28 -0.24 12.99
CA ARG A 363 0.26 0.83 13.99
C ARG A 363 1.41 1.82 13.83
N TYR A 364 2.35 1.57 12.90
CA TYR A 364 3.49 2.46 12.72
C TYR A 364 3.07 3.82 12.12
N ARG A 365 3.41 4.91 12.81
CA ARG A 365 3.09 6.31 12.52
C ARG A 365 4.16 7.22 13.15
N ASN A 366 4.89 7.94 12.31
CA ASN A 366 5.86 8.94 12.76
C ASN A 366 5.18 10.30 13.03
N LEU A 367 5.75 11.05 13.98
CA LEU A 367 5.39 12.44 14.26
C LEU A 367 6.42 13.35 13.60
N ILE A 368 5.99 14.12 12.59
CA ILE A 368 6.88 15.04 11.89
C ILE A 368 6.89 16.42 12.58
N MET A 369 8.06 16.84 13.06
CA MET A 369 8.32 18.18 13.59
C MET A 369 8.82 19.07 12.45
N SER A 370 7.92 19.83 11.82
CA SER A 370 8.20 20.56 10.56
C SER A 370 7.95 22.07 10.60
N ASP A 371 8.01 22.71 11.77
CA ASP A 371 7.94 24.16 11.87
C ASP A 371 9.22 24.80 11.30
N ARG A 372 9.12 25.31 10.06
CA ARG A 372 10.24 25.93 9.33
C ARG A 372 10.85 27.10 10.10
N GLU A 373 10.05 27.91 10.76
CA GLU A 373 10.58 29.10 11.48
C GLU A 373 11.41 28.69 12.69
N LYS A 374 11.19 27.47 13.20
CA LYS A 374 11.83 26.95 14.40
C LYS A 374 12.99 25.99 14.12
N TYR A 375 12.88 25.19 13.06
CA TYR A 375 13.78 24.05 12.84
C TYR A 375 14.67 24.17 11.61
N ASP A 376 14.46 25.16 10.71
CA ASP A 376 15.31 25.32 9.53
C ASP A 376 16.76 25.62 9.91
N GLY A 377 17.66 24.69 9.59
CA GLY A 377 19.07 24.74 9.96
C GLY A 377 19.35 24.44 11.44
N ALA A 378 18.39 23.92 12.21
CA ALA A 378 18.60 23.58 13.61
C ALA A 378 19.66 22.48 13.77
N SER A 379 20.58 22.70 14.69
CA SER A 379 21.64 21.76 15.04
C SER A 379 21.12 20.58 15.85
N ILE A 380 21.94 19.52 15.95
CA ILE A 380 21.65 18.35 16.79
C ILE A 380 21.37 18.78 18.23
N ASP A 381 22.17 19.69 18.78
CA ASP A 381 22.04 20.16 20.17
C ASP A 381 20.71 20.93 20.36
N GLU A 382 20.35 21.82 19.44
CA GLU A 382 19.07 22.55 19.49
C GLU A 382 17.85 21.62 19.38
N VAL A 383 17.95 20.57 18.55
CA VAL A 383 16.91 19.53 18.46
C VAL A 383 16.87 18.69 19.73
N ALA A 384 18.01 18.33 20.31
CA ALA A 384 18.10 17.57 21.55
C ALA A 384 17.48 18.33 22.73
N ASP A 385 17.84 19.60 22.90
CA ASP A 385 17.27 20.48 23.92
C ASP A 385 15.75 20.59 23.75
N HIS A 386 15.30 20.88 22.53
CA HIS A 386 13.87 20.99 22.25
C HIS A 386 13.12 19.68 22.48
N PHE A 387 13.66 18.54 22.02
CA PHE A 387 13.01 17.25 22.16
C PHE A 387 12.95 16.81 23.63
N THR A 388 13.98 17.11 24.42
CA THR A 388 13.99 16.89 25.87
C THR A 388 12.89 17.69 26.55
N ASP A 389 12.83 19.01 26.29
CA ASP A 389 11.76 19.87 26.81
C ASP A 389 10.37 19.38 26.37
N TRP A 390 10.23 18.99 25.10
CA TRP A 390 8.99 18.49 24.54
C TRP A 390 8.56 17.16 25.16
N ALA A 391 9.48 16.22 25.39
CA ALA A 391 9.20 14.93 26.03
C ALA A 391 8.82 15.09 27.52
N ASP A 392 9.40 16.09 28.19
CA ASP A 392 9.15 16.37 29.59
C ASP A 392 7.84 17.16 29.84
N ASP A 393 7.40 17.99 28.89
CA ASP A 393 6.19 18.80 29.03
C ASP A 393 4.93 17.93 29.33
N PRO A 394 4.26 18.12 30.48
CA PRO A 394 3.07 17.37 30.86
C PRO A 394 1.84 17.69 29.99
N ASN A 395 1.86 18.78 29.22
CA ASN A 395 0.79 19.17 28.31
C ASN A 395 0.94 18.51 26.94
N ASN A 396 2.14 18.05 26.58
CA ASN A 396 2.32 17.24 25.39
C ASN A 396 1.66 15.89 25.63
N ASP A 397 1.00 15.39 24.59
CA ASP A 397 0.21 14.18 24.68
C ASP A 397 1.13 12.98 24.93
N LYS A 398 1.40 12.65 26.20
CA LYS A 398 2.14 11.45 26.61
C LYS A 398 1.34 10.16 26.36
N SER A 399 0.10 10.26 25.85
CA SER A 399 -0.65 9.14 25.27
C SER A 399 -0.29 8.89 23.81
N SER A 400 0.49 9.79 23.18
CA SER A 400 1.18 9.48 21.94
C SER A 400 2.23 8.40 22.23
N ASN A 401 2.10 7.30 21.53
CA ASN A 401 3.01 6.16 21.60
C ASN A 401 4.28 6.37 20.77
N ILE A 402 4.65 7.65 20.60
CA ILE A 402 5.90 8.06 19.98
C ILE A 402 7.01 7.72 20.96
N ASN A 403 8.13 7.22 20.45
CA ASN A 403 9.29 6.93 21.27
C ASN A 403 9.81 8.25 21.88
N MET A 404 9.81 8.32 23.21
CA MET A 404 10.24 9.52 23.96
C MET A 404 11.73 9.47 24.37
N ASN A 405 12.39 8.33 24.18
CA ASN A 405 13.80 8.17 24.51
C ASN A 405 14.70 8.62 23.35
N VAL A 406 14.19 8.52 22.12
CA VAL A 406 14.95 8.92 20.93
C VAL A 406 14.08 9.67 19.93
N CYS A 407 14.67 10.67 19.28
CA CYS A 407 14.11 11.27 18.07
C CYS A 407 15.07 11.09 16.89
N LEU A 408 14.52 11.21 15.68
CA LEU A 408 15.28 11.21 14.44
C LEU A 408 15.44 12.64 13.96
N LEU A 409 16.61 12.96 13.43
CA LEU A 409 16.88 14.22 12.76
C LEU A 409 17.15 13.92 11.29
N ILE A 410 16.50 14.68 10.41
CA ILE A 410 16.74 14.64 8.97
C ILE A 410 17.18 16.02 8.53
N ASP A 411 18.48 16.17 8.36
CA ASP A 411 19.09 17.33 7.71
C ASP A 411 19.34 17.04 6.22
N GLU A 412 20.09 17.92 5.56
CA GLU A 412 20.41 17.79 4.14
C GLU A 412 21.19 16.51 3.82
N GLU A 413 22.10 16.09 4.70
CA GLU A 413 22.92 14.90 4.50
C GLU A 413 22.09 13.63 4.63
N ASP A 414 21.30 13.52 5.70
CA ASP A 414 20.42 12.38 5.94
C ASP A 414 19.40 12.21 4.81
N LEU A 415 18.87 13.32 4.30
CA LEU A 415 17.92 13.34 3.19
C LEU A 415 18.56 12.80 1.91
N TYR A 416 19.81 13.15 1.60
CA TYR A 416 20.50 12.59 0.44
C TYR A 416 20.86 11.12 0.61
N TRP A 417 21.30 10.70 1.80
CA TRP A 417 21.55 9.29 2.09
C TRP A 417 20.29 8.44 1.91
N LEU A 418 19.17 8.89 2.47
CA LEU A 418 17.89 8.22 2.30
C LEU A 418 17.42 8.23 0.84
N ARG A 419 17.56 9.35 0.11
CA ARG A 419 17.26 9.40 -1.34
C ARG A 419 18.03 8.33 -2.11
N ASP A 420 19.33 8.19 -1.85
CA ASP A 420 20.25 7.33 -2.62
C ASP A 420 20.31 5.89 -2.12
N ALA A 421 19.72 5.60 -0.96
CA ALA A 421 19.66 4.26 -0.40
C ALA A 421 19.08 3.23 -1.39
N PRO A 422 19.42 1.93 -1.29
CA PRO A 422 18.75 0.91 -2.08
C PRO A 422 17.25 0.82 -1.71
N PRO A 423 16.43 0.13 -2.52
CA PRO A 423 15.09 -0.28 -2.10
C PRO A 423 15.18 -1.15 -0.85
N ALA A 424 14.23 -1.02 0.08
CA ALA A 424 14.20 -1.90 1.25
C ALA A 424 13.77 -3.31 0.81
N THR A 425 14.42 -4.35 1.35
CA THR A 425 14.18 -5.74 0.93
C THR A 425 13.91 -6.63 2.13
N THR A 426 13.05 -7.62 1.92
CA THR A 426 12.76 -8.69 2.90
C THR A 426 13.74 -9.88 2.78
N GLU A 427 14.63 -9.87 1.78
CA GLU A 427 15.60 -10.95 1.58
C GLU A 427 16.61 -11.02 2.74
N VAL A 428 16.75 -12.21 3.32
CA VAL A 428 17.74 -12.49 4.36
C VAL A 428 19.13 -12.52 3.72
N ARG A 429 19.81 -11.37 3.63
CA ARG A 429 21.24 -11.32 3.27
C ARG A 429 22.04 -11.97 4.40
N THR A 430 22.56 -13.18 4.15
CA THR A 430 23.43 -13.94 5.06
C THR A 430 24.90 -13.49 5.02
N THR A 431 25.25 -12.55 4.15
CA THR A 431 26.61 -12.03 4.00
C THR A 431 26.75 -10.65 4.65
N GLY A 432 27.69 -10.54 5.60
CA GLY A 432 27.91 -9.41 6.51
C GLY A 432 28.40 -8.09 5.91
N ASN A 433 27.92 -7.70 4.73
CA ASN A 433 27.98 -6.31 4.30
C ASN A 433 26.57 -5.72 4.52
N ALA A 434 26.32 -5.22 5.75
CA ALA A 434 25.31 -4.19 5.91
C ALA A 434 25.66 -3.07 4.92
N ASP A 435 24.69 -2.55 4.17
CA ASP A 435 24.95 -1.50 3.18
C ASP A 435 25.53 -0.27 3.94
N GLN A 436 26.86 -0.13 3.94
CA GLN A 436 27.65 0.73 4.84
C GLN A 436 27.44 2.25 4.67
N ASN A 437 26.45 2.69 3.91
CA ASN A 437 26.36 4.09 3.43
C ASN A 437 24.99 4.74 3.63
N VAL A 438 24.09 4.17 4.43
CA VAL A 438 22.77 4.78 4.71
C VAL A 438 22.60 4.89 6.21
N CYS A 439 22.74 6.11 6.71
CA CYS A 439 22.57 6.39 8.11
C CYS A 439 21.54 7.50 8.32
N ILE A 440 21.06 7.59 9.55
CA ILE A 440 20.11 8.59 10.01
C ILE A 440 20.57 9.02 11.38
N LYS A 441 20.58 10.32 11.62
CA LYS A 441 20.90 10.87 12.92
C LYS A 441 19.81 10.52 13.93
N VAL A 442 20.20 9.78 14.97
CA VAL A 442 19.37 9.44 16.13
C VAL A 442 19.88 10.24 17.32
N ILE A 443 18.98 10.97 17.96
CA ILE A 443 19.27 11.77 19.16
C ILE A 443 18.62 11.06 20.34
N ASP A 444 19.44 10.67 21.31
CA ASP A 444 19.03 9.99 22.55
C ASP A 444 19.00 11.00 23.70
N THR A 445 17.84 11.15 24.35
CA THR A 445 17.64 12.10 25.46
C THR A 445 18.23 11.61 26.78
N LEU A 446 18.62 10.34 26.86
CA LEU A 446 19.26 9.74 28.02
C LEU A 446 20.80 9.78 27.90
N PHE A 447 21.33 10.31 26.81
CA PHE A 447 22.77 10.42 26.59
C PHE A 447 23.37 11.59 27.39
N ASP A 448 24.17 11.26 28.41
CA ASP A 448 24.99 12.22 29.15
C ASP A 448 26.41 12.26 28.55
N PRO A 449 26.83 13.36 27.91
CA PRO A 449 28.18 13.47 27.35
C PRO A 449 29.29 13.50 28.40
N GLU A 450 28.98 13.74 29.69
CA GLU A 450 29.95 13.73 30.79
C GLU A 450 30.13 12.33 31.43
N ASP A 451 29.15 11.42 31.30
CA ASP A 451 29.24 10.02 31.75
C ASP A 451 29.61 9.07 30.60
N MET A 452 30.84 9.22 30.10
CA MET A 452 31.41 8.40 29.03
C MET A 452 31.86 6.98 29.48
N SER A 453 31.54 6.56 30.71
CA SER A 453 32.08 5.34 31.30
C SER A 453 31.55 4.04 30.66
N GLU A 454 30.40 4.12 29.99
CA GLU A 454 29.74 3.02 29.26
C GLU A 454 29.55 3.31 27.76
N CYS A 455 30.26 4.28 27.17
CA CYS A 455 30.06 4.60 25.75
C CYS A 455 30.65 3.52 24.83
N ASP A 456 29.77 2.70 24.24
CA ASP A 456 30.04 2.01 23.00
C ASP A 456 30.14 3.06 21.86
N PRO A 457 31.25 3.14 21.12
CA PRO A 457 31.45 4.09 20.01
C PRO A 457 30.35 4.08 18.95
N ARG A 458 29.51 3.04 18.91
CA ARG A 458 28.31 2.94 18.07
C ARG A 458 27.21 3.94 18.44
N TYR A 459 27.24 4.66 19.55
CA TYR A 459 26.20 5.65 19.92
C TYR A 459 26.50 7.09 19.53
N ARG A 460 27.69 7.38 18.98
CA ARG A 460 27.83 8.59 18.16
C ARG A 460 27.02 8.36 16.90
N GLY A 461 25.99 9.19 16.71
CA GLY A 461 25.05 9.13 15.58
C GLY A 461 25.66 8.44 14.37
N TRP A 462 25.07 7.30 14.02
CA TRP A 462 25.55 6.47 12.92
C TRP A 462 25.64 7.38 11.68
N ALA A 463 26.78 7.29 10.98
CA ALA A 463 27.08 7.95 9.72
C ALA A 463 27.25 6.88 8.64
#